data_AF-A0A8B7URY4-F1
#
_entry.id   AF-A0A8B7URY4-F1
#
_cell.length_a   1.000
_cell.length_b   1.000
_cell.length_c   1.000
_cell.angle_alpha   90.00
_cell.angle_beta   90.00
_cell.angle_gamma   90.00
#
_symmetry.space_group_name_H-M   'P 1'
#
loop_
_entity.id
_entity.type
_entity.pdbx_description
1 polymer ?
#
loop_
_entity_poly.entity_id
_entity_poly.type
_entity_poly.pdbx_seq_one_letter_code
_entity_poly.pdbx_strand_id
1 'polypeptide(L)'
;QDIALIQPYDHEGKQPILRSMANISSDHWPALVQEATTEASKLCFCPLAVLLQALLQFNCKMGARETRRLLERVVYQPGYPKSIASTARWYLLRHLYAKNDFELIDVLVKNAETHRDRRALELNQKLSSQ
;
A
#
# COMPACT_ATOMS: atom_id res chain seq x y z
N GLN A 1 -37.97 -6.23 -4.49
CA GLN A 1 -37.54 -6.26 -5.89
C GLN A 1 -36.44 -5.23 -6.04
N ASP A 2 -35.20 -5.73 -6.08
CA ASP A 2 -33.96 -4.99 -6.27
C ASP A 2 -33.92 -4.28 -7.62
N ILE A 3 -33.55 -3.00 -7.61
CA ILE A 3 -33.13 -2.30 -8.82
C ILE A 3 -31.60 -2.44 -8.90
N ALA A 4 -31.17 -3.32 -9.79
CA ALA A 4 -29.81 -3.40 -10.27
C ALA A 4 -29.40 -2.07 -10.93
N LEU A 5 -28.35 -1.43 -10.41
CA LEU A 5 -27.59 -0.41 -11.14
C LEU A 5 -26.75 -1.11 -12.21
N ILE A 6 -27.30 -1.17 -13.41
CA ILE A 6 -26.68 -1.70 -14.62
C ILE A 6 -25.52 -0.78 -15.02
N GLN A 7 -24.29 -1.32 -15.00
CA GLN A 7 -23.16 -0.76 -15.74
C GLN A 7 -23.17 -1.36 -17.17
N PRO A 8 -22.87 -0.59 -18.23
CA PRO A 8 -23.04 -1.04 -19.60
C PRO A 8 -21.97 -2.08 -19.95
N TYR A 9 -22.40 -3.28 -20.34
CA TYR A 9 -21.57 -4.26 -21.02
C TYR A 9 -21.53 -3.94 -22.52
N ASP A 10 -20.38 -4.09 -23.15
CA ASP A 10 -20.28 -4.17 -24.60
C ASP A 10 -20.88 -5.48 -25.12
N HIS A 11 -21.16 -5.57 -26.42
CA HIS A 11 -21.84 -6.71 -27.05
C HIS A 11 -21.10 -8.07 -26.94
N GLU A 12 -19.95 -8.13 -26.27
CA GLU A 12 -19.21 -9.36 -25.98
C GLU A 12 -19.12 -9.72 -24.48
N GLY A 13 -19.80 -9.01 -23.59
CA GLY A 13 -19.99 -9.45 -22.20
C GLY A 13 -18.72 -9.41 -21.32
N LYS A 14 -17.72 -8.57 -21.64
CA LYS A 14 -16.55 -8.39 -20.76
C LYS A 14 -16.72 -7.16 -19.88
N GLN A 15 -16.42 -7.31 -18.58
CA GLN A 15 -16.37 -6.20 -17.63
C GLN A 15 -15.39 -5.12 -18.13
N PRO A 16 -15.67 -3.81 -17.93
CA PRO A 16 -14.72 -2.75 -18.25
C PRO A 16 -13.59 -2.81 -17.23
N ILE A 17 -12.60 -3.65 -17.55
CA ILE A 17 -11.33 -3.65 -16.89
C ILE A 17 -10.71 -2.31 -17.22
N LEU A 18 -10.52 -1.45 -16.23
CA LEU A 18 -9.43 -0.47 -16.25
C LEU A 18 -8.09 -1.23 -16.22
N ARG A 19 -7.88 -2.13 -17.19
CA ARG A 19 -6.58 -2.60 -17.60
C ARG A 19 -5.92 -1.38 -18.20
N SER A 20 -4.76 -1.03 -17.66
CA SER A 20 -3.87 -0.08 -18.31
C SER A 20 -3.82 -0.39 -19.81
N MET A 21 -3.88 0.64 -20.66
CA MET A 21 -3.86 0.51 -22.12
C MET A 21 -2.60 -0.18 -22.68
N ALA A 22 -1.65 -0.52 -21.81
CA ALA A 22 -0.51 -1.34 -22.16
C ALA A 22 -0.88 -2.82 -22.05
N ASN A 23 -0.78 -3.55 -23.16
CA ASN A 23 -0.98 -5.01 -23.27
C ASN A 23 0.12 -5.80 -22.54
N ILE A 24 0.41 -5.45 -21.29
CA ILE A 24 1.45 -6.02 -20.45
C ILE A 24 0.84 -7.16 -19.64
N SER A 25 1.39 -8.37 -19.80
CA SER A 25 1.01 -9.53 -18.98
C SER A 25 1.16 -9.21 -17.48
N SER A 26 0.28 -9.76 -16.64
CA SER A 26 0.30 -9.58 -15.18
C SER A 26 1.67 -9.84 -14.55
N ASP A 27 2.44 -10.75 -15.15
CA ASP A 27 3.70 -11.24 -14.60
C ASP A 27 4.86 -10.25 -14.78
N HIS A 28 4.71 -9.26 -15.67
CA HIS A 28 5.74 -8.28 -15.98
C HIS A 28 5.62 -7.00 -15.15
N TRP A 29 4.45 -6.74 -14.57
CA TRP A 29 4.20 -5.53 -13.77
C TRP A 29 5.14 -5.40 -12.56
N PRO A 30 5.43 -6.46 -11.78
CA PRO A 30 6.40 -6.36 -10.69
C PRO A 30 7.78 -5.88 -11.14
N ALA A 31 8.31 -6.49 -12.21
CA ALA A 31 9.62 -6.14 -12.74
C ALA A 31 9.65 -4.69 -13.25
N LEU A 32 8.62 -4.28 -14.01
CA LEU A 32 8.50 -2.92 -14.54
C LEU A 32 8.44 -1.86 -13.43
N VAL A 33 7.61 -2.07 -12.42
CA VAL A 33 7.48 -1.14 -11.29
C VAL A 33 8.78 -1.08 -10.49
N GLN A 34 9.43 -2.23 -10.29
CA GLN A 34 10.72 -2.27 -9.59
C GLN A 34 11.80 -1.51 -10.37
N GLU A 35 11.89 -1.69 -11.68
CA GLU A 35 12.85 -0.98 -12.52
C GLU A 35 12.60 0.53 -12.50
N ALA A 36 11.36 0.96 -12.80
CA ALA A 36 10.99 2.38 -12.84
C ALA A 36 11.25 3.10 -11.52
N THR A 37 10.90 2.47 -10.39
CA THR A 37 11.11 3.06 -9.06
C THR A 37 12.59 3.06 -8.65
N THR A 38 13.37 2.08 -9.11
CA THR A 38 14.82 2.03 -8.90
C THR A 38 15.51 3.18 -9.61
N GLU A 39 15.20 3.43 -10.88
CA GLU A 39 15.76 4.56 -11.62
C GLU A 39 15.32 5.91 -11.04
N ALA A 40 14.03 6.06 -10.71
CA ALA A 40 13.53 7.29 -10.09
C ALA A 40 14.26 7.63 -8.77
N SER A 41 14.62 6.60 -7.98
CA SER A 41 15.33 6.78 -6.71
C SER A 41 16.81 7.18 -6.87
N LYS A 42 17.42 6.92 -8.03
CA LYS A 42 18.80 7.33 -8.32
C LYS A 42 18.91 8.80 -8.70
N LEU A 43 17.87 9.35 -9.34
CA LEU A 43 17.89 10.72 -9.87
C LEU A 43 17.66 11.76 -8.78
N CYS A 44 16.77 11.48 -7.83
CA CYS A 44 16.48 12.39 -6.73
C CYS A 44 15.86 11.68 -5.53
N PHE A 45 15.74 12.41 -4.43
CA PHE A 45 14.94 11.96 -3.29
C PHE A 45 13.47 11.80 -3.71
N CYS A 46 13.02 10.56 -3.84
CA CYS A 46 11.68 10.23 -4.31
C CYS A 46 10.91 9.36 -3.29
N PRO A 47 10.22 9.97 -2.31
CA PRO A 47 9.38 9.26 -1.33
C PRO A 47 8.35 8.33 -1.96
N LEU A 48 7.80 8.73 -3.11
CA LEU A 48 6.81 7.96 -3.85
C LEU A 48 7.42 6.68 -4.42
N ALA A 49 8.65 6.72 -4.95
CA ALA A 49 9.33 5.52 -5.45
C ALA A 49 9.54 4.49 -4.34
N VAL A 50 9.96 4.93 -3.15
CA VAL A 50 10.14 4.04 -1.99
C VAL A 50 8.81 3.46 -1.51
N LEU A 51 7.73 4.25 -1.49
CA LEU A 51 6.39 3.73 -1.20
C LEU A 51 5.97 2.67 -2.21
N LEU A 52 6.11 2.93 -3.50
CA LEU A 52 5.73 1.98 -4.56
C LEU A 52 6.51 0.66 -4.45
N GLN A 53 7.81 0.71 -4.14
CA GLN A 53 8.61 -0.49 -3.86
C GLN A 53 8.09 -1.25 -2.63
N ALA A 54 7.73 -0.55 -1.56
CA ALA A 54 7.17 -1.16 -0.36
C ALA A 54 5.82 -1.85 -0.64
N LEU A 55 4.95 -1.21 -1.41
CA LEU A 55 3.64 -1.76 -1.79
C LEU A 55 3.76 -2.95 -2.73
N LEU A 56 4.72 -2.93 -3.65
CA LEU A 56 5.02 -4.07 -4.50
C LEU A 56 5.47 -5.27 -3.65
N GLN A 57 6.41 -5.07 -2.72
CA GLN A 57 6.82 -6.14 -1.79
C GLN A 57 5.67 -6.62 -0.90
N PHE A 58 4.81 -5.72 -0.43
CA PHE A 58 3.61 -6.09 0.33
C PHE A 58 2.68 -6.99 -0.45
N ASN A 59 2.45 -6.69 -1.74
CA ASN A 59 1.59 -7.50 -2.60
C ASN A 59 2.19 -8.89 -2.86
N CYS A 60 3.48 -8.96 -3.19
CA CYS A 60 4.14 -10.21 -3.53
C CYS A 60 4.46 -11.09 -2.31
N LYS A 61 4.89 -10.47 -1.20
CA LYS A 61 5.46 -11.15 -0.02
C LYS A 61 5.03 -10.44 1.27
N MET A 62 3.72 -10.39 1.49
CA MET A 62 3.11 -9.69 2.61
C MET A 62 3.77 -9.98 3.97
N GLY A 63 4.04 -11.25 4.30
CA GLY A 63 4.60 -11.65 5.60
C GLY A 63 6.13 -11.57 5.74
N ALA A 64 6.85 -11.07 4.72
CA ALA A 64 8.30 -11.02 4.70
C ALA A 64 8.87 -9.85 5.51
N ARG A 65 10.06 -10.04 6.09
CA ARG A 65 10.80 -9.00 6.83
C ARG A 65 11.10 -7.77 5.97
N GLU A 66 11.38 -7.96 4.68
CA GLU A 66 11.70 -6.83 3.79
C GLU A 66 10.49 -5.92 3.56
N THR A 67 9.29 -6.48 3.49
CA THR A 67 8.03 -5.72 3.42
C THR A 67 7.91 -4.77 4.61
N ARG A 68 8.16 -5.28 5.83
CA ARG A 68 8.21 -4.45 7.04
C ARG A 68 9.26 -3.35 6.93
N ARG A 69 10.50 -3.73 6.59
CA ARG A 69 11.64 -2.79 6.51
C ARG A 69 11.36 -1.61 5.57
N LEU A 70 10.81 -1.90 4.39
CA LEU A 70 10.49 -0.86 3.40
C LEU A 70 9.36 0.05 3.89
N LEU A 71 8.31 -0.52 4.49
CA LEU A 71 7.21 0.27 5.04
C LEU A 71 7.66 1.15 6.22
N GLU A 72 8.43 0.60 7.16
CA GLU A 72 9.03 1.35 8.27
C GLU A 72 9.90 2.51 7.77
N ARG A 73 10.71 2.27 6.73
CA ARG A 73 11.51 3.32 6.09
C ARG A 73 10.62 4.47 5.62
N VAL A 74 9.47 4.20 5.01
CA VAL A 74 8.56 5.26 4.52
C VAL A 74 7.85 5.98 5.68
N VAL A 75 7.52 5.26 6.76
CA VAL A 75 6.80 5.82 7.92
C VAL A 75 7.70 6.72 8.78
N TYR A 76 8.93 6.28 9.04
CA TYR A 76 9.80 6.92 10.03
C TYR A 76 10.85 7.85 9.41
N GLN A 77 11.06 7.81 8.09
CA GLN A 77 11.99 8.73 7.43
C GLN A 77 11.44 10.17 7.49
N PRO A 78 12.21 11.12 8.06
CA PRO A 78 11.82 12.52 8.06
C PRO A 78 11.82 13.11 6.64
N GLY A 79 10.99 14.13 6.42
CA GLY A 79 10.89 14.84 5.13
C GLY A 79 9.95 14.19 4.12
N TYR A 80 9.36 13.04 4.43
CA TYR A 80 8.35 12.41 3.57
C TYR A 80 7.01 13.17 3.66
N PRO A 81 6.28 13.36 2.54
CA PRO A 81 4.94 13.96 2.59
C PRO A 81 3.99 13.18 3.49
N LYS A 82 3.15 13.89 4.24
CA LYS A 82 2.20 13.28 5.20
C LYS A 82 1.30 12.21 4.56
N SER A 83 0.85 12.42 3.33
CA SER A 83 0.02 11.46 2.58
C SER A 83 0.74 10.16 2.25
N ILE A 84 2.03 10.24 1.92
CA ILE A 84 2.89 9.09 1.64
C ILE A 84 3.12 8.29 2.91
N ALA A 85 3.51 8.96 3.99
CA ALA A 85 3.70 8.33 5.31
C ALA A 85 2.39 7.70 5.82
N SER A 86 1.24 8.37 5.65
CA SER A 86 -0.06 7.84 6.04
C SER A 86 -0.45 6.58 5.28
N THR A 87 -0.17 6.55 3.98
CA THR A 87 -0.37 5.33 3.19
C THR A 87 0.53 4.21 3.69
N ALA A 88 1.81 4.47 3.96
CA ALA A 88 2.71 3.45 4.50
C ALA A 88 2.29 2.94 5.89
N ARG A 89 1.85 3.83 6.80
CA ARG A 89 1.31 3.43 8.12
C ARG A 89 0.15 2.45 7.96
N TRP A 90 -0.77 2.73 7.05
CA TRP A 90 -1.93 1.88 6.81
C TRP A 90 -1.53 0.47 6.36
N TYR A 91 -0.55 0.35 5.45
CA TYR A 91 -0.05 -0.96 5.00
C TYR A 91 0.83 -1.66 6.04
N LEU A 92 1.64 -0.91 6.79
CA LEU A 92 2.44 -1.46 7.87
C LEU A 92 1.54 -2.03 8.96
N LEU A 93 0.45 -1.34 9.31
CA LEU A 93 -0.51 -1.82 10.30
C LEU A 93 -1.11 -3.17 9.89
N ARG A 94 -1.55 -3.30 8.63
CA ARG A 94 -2.03 -4.59 8.09
C ARG A 94 -0.97 -5.68 8.16
N HIS A 95 0.28 -5.36 7.80
CA HIS A 95 1.41 -6.28 7.89
C HIS A 95 1.57 -6.81 9.32
N LEU A 96 1.56 -5.92 10.32
CA LEU A 96 1.77 -6.29 11.72
C LEU A 96 0.63 -7.12 12.29
N TYR A 97 -0.62 -6.80 11.96
CA TYR A 97 -1.77 -7.61 12.35
C TYR A 97 -1.68 -9.03 11.79
N ALA A 98 -1.32 -9.19 10.51
CA ALA A 98 -1.13 -10.54 9.95
C ALA A 98 0.02 -11.33 10.58
N LYS A 99 0.94 -10.64 11.27
CA LYS A 99 2.07 -11.24 11.99
C LYS A 99 1.82 -11.35 13.49
N ASN A 100 0.69 -10.87 14.01
CA ASN A 100 0.38 -10.76 15.42
C ASN A 100 1.46 -10.00 16.25
N ASP A 101 2.08 -8.99 15.65
CA ASP A 101 3.14 -8.18 16.29
C ASP A 101 2.51 -6.99 17.05
N PHE A 102 1.84 -7.28 18.17
CA PHE A 102 1.06 -6.29 18.93
C PHE A 102 1.89 -5.18 19.56
N GLU A 103 3.12 -5.49 19.99
CA GLU A 103 4.02 -4.48 20.55
C GLU A 103 4.32 -3.39 19.51
N LEU A 104 4.59 -3.79 18.25
CA LEU A 104 4.83 -2.81 17.21
C LEU A 104 3.55 -2.14 16.70
N ILE A 105 2.39 -2.81 16.79
CA ILE A 105 1.09 -2.17 16.53
C ILE A 105 0.90 -0.98 17.46
N ASP A 106 1.12 -1.13 18.77
CA ASP A 106 0.97 -0.04 19.74
C ASP A 106 1.91 1.14 19.44
N VAL A 107 3.16 0.84 19.07
CA VAL A 107 4.14 1.87 18.66
C VAL A 107 3.65 2.60 17.41
N LEU A 108 3.15 1.87 16.41
CA LEU A 108 2.65 2.44 15.17
C LEU A 108 1.37 3.28 15.37
N VAL A 109 0.49 2.85 16.27
CA VAL A 109 -0.74 3.59 16.64
C VAL A 109 -0.37 4.92 17.31
N LYS A 110 0.55 4.93 18.28
CA LYS A 110 1.06 6.17 18.88
C LYS A 110 1.68 7.11 17.85
N ASN A 111 2.39 6.55 16.87
CA ASN A 111 2.92 7.34 15.75
C ASN A 111 1.79 7.95 14.92
N ALA A 112 0.73 7.20 14.63
CA ALA A 112 -0.45 7.68 13.91
C ALA A 112 -1.20 8.78 14.68
N GLU A 113 -1.36 8.66 16.00
CA GLU A 113 -1.96 9.68 16.87
C GLU A 113 -1.17 10.99 16.81
N THR A 114 0.16 10.90 16.95
CA THR A 114 1.08 12.05 16.87
C THR A 114 0.91 12.81 15.56
N HIS A 115 0.67 12.10 14.45
CA HIS A 115 0.49 12.68 13.13
C HIS A 115 -0.98 12.97 12.77
N ARG A 116 -1.92 12.70 13.68
CA ARG A 116 -3.38 12.82 13.49
C ARG A 116 -3.87 12.05 12.26
N ASP A 117 -3.31 10.87 12.04
CA ASP A 117 -3.58 10.02 10.87
C ASP A 117 -4.86 9.21 11.05
N ARG A 118 -6.02 9.86 10.83
CA ARG A 118 -7.34 9.25 11.01
C ARG A 118 -7.49 7.92 10.25
N ARG A 119 -6.95 7.84 9.03
CA ARG A 119 -7.04 6.65 8.18
C ARG A 119 -6.40 5.43 8.84
N ALA A 120 -5.23 5.60 9.46
CA ALA A 120 -4.55 4.50 10.16
C ALA A 120 -5.26 4.14 11.48
N LEU A 121 -5.74 5.15 12.23
CA LEU A 121 -6.44 4.95 13.50
C LEU A 121 -7.78 4.22 13.32
N GLU A 122 -8.57 4.61 12.32
CA GLU A 122 -9.83 3.93 11.98
C GLU A 122 -9.60 2.49 11.51
N LEU A 123 -8.50 2.23 10.79
CA LEU A 123 -8.13 0.85 10.45
C LEU A 123 -7.80 0.05 11.70
N ASN A 124 -7.03 0.61 12.63
CA ASN A 124 -6.67 -0.07 13.88
C ASN A 124 -7.91 -0.51 14.66
N GLN A 125 -8.88 0.39 14.83
CA GLN A 125 -10.14 0.09 15.52
C GLN A 125 -10.90 -1.06 14.87
N LYS A 126 -10.92 -1.12 13.53
CA LYS A 126 -11.57 -2.21 12.79
C LYS A 126 -10.84 -3.53 12.99
N LEU A 127 -9.51 -3.54 12.90
CA LEU A 127 -8.70 -4.76 13.00
C LEU A 127 -8.58 -5.28 14.44
N SER A 128 -8.62 -4.41 15.45
CA SER A 128 -8.61 -4.81 16.86
C SER A 128 -9.93 -5.41 17.35
N SER A 129 -11.01 -5.23 16.58
CA SER A 129 -12.36 -5.71 16.91
C SER A 129 -12.73 -7.01 16.17
N GLN A 130 -11.81 -7.56 15.38
CA GLN A 130 -11.96 -8.85 14.69
C GLN A 130 -11.43 -9.98 15.57
#